data_AF-A0A4S3MP95-F1
#
_entry.id   AF-A0A4S3MP95-F1
#
_cell.length_a   1.000
_cell.length_b   1.000
_cell.length_c   1.000
_cell.angle_alpha   90.00
_cell.angle_beta   90.00
_cell.angle_gamma   90.00
#
_symmetry.space_group_name_H-M   'P 1'
#
loop_
_entity.id
_entity.type
_entity.pdbx_description
1 polymer ?
#
loop_
_entity_poly.entity_id
_entity_poly.type
_entity_poly.pdbx_seq_one_letter_code
_entity_poly.pdbx_strand_id
1 'polypeptide(L)'
;MNSLVRATWALLAWLIVLMLVFLAYYALPFRSETYAWNRRIVAEVLTPQGPVTSTVVQGTRVKYYPNGLFATGTESEWTLTGEALLVDLGEALGPRRYLFGLYAGTAYAAPDPGEKGLTKRERFQRNAALADGEPLEIRLALWVGFADVNDPDSVFHVDAANLAASYGEGYRMIRQTRQITADPVTSGQIRAALPWLRSLEHELKLELPDGLIRTLQKSMFDTEISK
;
A
#
# COMPACT_ATOMS: atom_id res chain seq x y z
N MET A 1 44.72 21.62 -48.04
CA MET A 1 44.10 21.97 -46.74
C MET A 1 42.58 21.80 -46.68
N ASN A 2 41.90 21.32 -47.73
CA ASN A 2 40.43 21.28 -47.79
C ASN A 2 39.79 19.90 -47.57
N SER A 3 40.52 18.79 -47.73
CA SER A 3 39.98 17.43 -47.57
C SER A 3 39.90 16.99 -46.11
N LEU A 4 40.94 17.25 -45.31
CA LEU A 4 40.99 16.94 -43.88
C LEU A 4 39.92 17.70 -43.08
N VAL A 5 39.74 19.00 -43.35
CA VAL A 5 38.72 19.82 -42.67
C VAL A 5 37.30 19.35 -43.01
N ARG A 6 37.04 18.95 -44.25
CA ARG A 6 35.73 18.39 -44.64
C ARG A 6 35.46 17.03 -43.97
N ALA A 7 36.48 16.19 -43.84
CA ALA A 7 36.36 14.90 -43.17
C ALA A 7 36.09 15.06 -41.66
N THR A 8 36.73 16.03 -40.99
CA THR A 8 36.48 16.29 -39.56
C THR A 8 35.06 16.83 -39.32
N TRP A 9 34.56 17.73 -40.16
CA TRP A 9 33.17 18.21 -40.05
C TRP A 9 32.15 17.10 -40.31
N ALA A 10 32.41 16.21 -41.27
CA ALA A 10 31.55 15.05 -41.52
C ALA A 10 31.53 14.08 -40.33
N LEU A 11 32.69 13.78 -39.73
CA LEU A 11 32.78 12.93 -38.55
C LEU A 11 32.07 13.56 -37.33
N LEU A 12 32.24 14.86 -37.12
CA LEU A 12 31.58 15.59 -36.04
C LEU A 12 30.06 15.62 -36.21
N ALA A 13 29.58 15.79 -37.44
CA ALA A 13 28.16 15.69 -37.77
C ALA A 13 27.61 14.28 -37.49
N TRP A 14 28.35 13.22 -37.84
CA TRP A 14 27.96 11.85 -37.53
C TRP A 14 27.93 11.56 -36.02
N LEU A 15 28.90 12.08 -35.26
CA LEU A 15 28.90 11.96 -33.81
C LEU A 15 27.71 12.68 -33.17
N ILE A 16 27.35 13.87 -33.67
CA ILE A 16 26.15 14.59 -33.21
C ILE A 16 24.89 13.80 -33.55
N VAL A 17 24.77 13.24 -34.76
CA VAL A 17 23.62 12.42 -35.15
C VAL A 17 23.53 11.18 -34.25
N LEU A 18 24.63 10.47 -34.03
CA LEU A 18 24.67 9.32 -33.12
C LEU A 18 24.31 9.72 -31.69
N MET A 19 24.79 10.86 -31.20
CA MET A 19 24.45 11.40 -29.89
C MET A 19 22.96 11.78 -29.79
N LEU A 20 22.37 12.35 -30.83
CA LEU A 20 20.93 12.67 -30.87
C LEU A 20 20.06 11.42 -30.99
N VAL A 21 20.47 10.42 -31.77
CA VAL A 21 19.81 9.11 -31.85
C VAL A 21 19.90 8.39 -30.50
N PHE A 22 21.06 8.46 -29.84
CA PHE A 22 21.26 7.98 -28.49
C PHE A 22 20.33 8.74 -27.52
N LEU A 23 20.38 10.06 -27.46
CA LEU A 23 19.49 10.85 -26.60
C LEU A 23 18.00 10.57 -26.86
N ALA A 24 17.57 10.43 -28.12
CA ALA A 24 16.20 10.09 -28.46
C ALA A 24 15.83 8.67 -28.00
N TYR A 25 16.71 7.69 -28.26
CA TYR A 25 16.55 6.31 -27.80
C TYR A 25 16.47 6.21 -26.27
N TYR A 26 17.26 7.01 -25.56
CA TYR A 26 17.26 7.06 -24.10
C TYR A 26 16.15 7.94 -23.51
N ALA A 27 15.62 8.93 -24.23
CA ALA A 27 14.52 9.78 -23.77
C ALA A 27 13.14 9.12 -23.92
N LEU A 28 12.95 8.25 -24.93
CA LEU A 28 11.70 7.52 -25.16
C LEU A 28 11.24 6.59 -24.01
N PRO A 29 12.11 5.82 -23.32
CA PRO A 29 11.72 4.99 -22.18
C PRO A 29 11.36 5.77 -20.91
N PHE A 30 11.66 7.08 -20.82
CA PHE A 30 11.26 7.90 -19.67
C PHE A 30 9.79 8.35 -19.70
N ARG A 31 9.02 8.00 -20.74
CA ARG A 31 7.60 8.33 -20.78
C ARG A 31 6.81 7.41 -19.85
N SER A 32 6.62 7.86 -18.61
CA SER A 32 5.76 7.19 -17.64
C SER A 32 4.31 7.64 -17.75
N GLU A 33 3.39 6.71 -17.50
CA GLU A 33 1.96 6.98 -17.32
C GLU A 33 1.64 6.95 -15.84
N THR A 34 0.94 7.96 -15.33
CA THR A 34 0.52 8.01 -13.92
C THR A 34 -0.95 7.69 -13.81
N TYR A 35 -1.27 6.72 -12.96
CA TYR A 35 -2.63 6.32 -12.62
C TYR A 35 -2.88 6.55 -11.14
N ALA A 36 -4.09 6.93 -10.76
CA ALA A 36 -4.46 7.05 -9.37
C ALA A 36 -5.91 6.66 -9.13
N TRP A 37 -6.18 6.06 -7.99
CA TRP A 37 -7.54 5.70 -7.52
C TRP A 37 -7.53 5.53 -6.01
N ASN A 38 -8.71 5.62 -5.38
CA ASN A 38 -8.88 5.34 -3.96
C ASN A 38 -9.57 3.98 -3.75
N ARG A 39 -9.29 3.36 -2.61
CA ARG A 39 -9.88 2.09 -2.21
C ARG A 39 -10.46 2.21 -0.80
N ARG A 40 -11.74 1.93 -0.66
CA ARG A 40 -12.43 1.75 0.63
C ARG A 40 -12.18 0.33 1.10
N ILE A 41 -11.69 0.18 2.32
CA ILE A 41 -11.58 -1.10 3.02
C ILE A 41 -12.56 -1.07 4.18
N VAL A 42 -13.35 -2.12 4.31
CA VAL A 42 -14.30 -2.31 5.41
C VAL A 42 -13.95 -3.60 6.13
N ALA A 43 -13.93 -3.57 7.46
CA ALA A 43 -13.96 -4.79 8.26
C ALA A 43 -15.13 -4.77 9.23
N GLU A 44 -15.76 -5.93 9.34
CA GLU A 44 -16.83 -6.20 10.29
C GLU A 44 -16.34 -7.25 11.27
N VAL A 45 -16.37 -6.93 12.56
CA VAL A 45 -15.89 -7.77 13.65
C VAL A 45 -17.04 -7.98 14.63
N LEU A 46 -17.37 -9.23 14.93
CA LEU A 46 -18.26 -9.52 16.04
C LEU A 46 -17.50 -9.27 17.34
N THR A 47 -18.15 -8.58 18.27
CA THR A 47 -17.71 -8.45 19.66
C THR A 47 -18.81 -9.00 20.59
N PRO A 48 -18.53 -9.26 21.88
CA PRO A 48 -19.55 -9.65 22.84
C PRO A 48 -20.71 -8.66 22.97
N GLN A 49 -20.50 -7.38 22.62
CA GLN A 49 -21.51 -6.31 22.67
C GLN A 49 -22.30 -6.18 21.36
N GLY A 50 -21.89 -6.89 20.32
CA GLY A 50 -22.48 -6.82 18.98
C GLY A 50 -21.44 -6.63 17.88
N PRO A 51 -21.86 -6.64 16.61
CA PRO A 51 -20.98 -6.39 15.48
C PRO A 51 -20.51 -4.93 15.47
N VAL A 52 -19.22 -4.74 15.22
CA VAL A 52 -18.59 -3.43 14.99
C VAL A 52 -18.05 -3.40 13.57
N THR A 53 -18.38 -2.32 12.85
CA THR A 53 -17.90 -2.08 11.49
C THR A 53 -16.93 -0.91 11.49
N SER A 54 -15.78 -1.09 10.88
CA SER A 54 -14.81 -0.01 10.62
C SER A 54 -14.55 0.14 9.13
N THR A 55 -14.25 1.37 8.71
CA THR A 55 -13.97 1.72 7.32
C THR A 55 -12.77 2.66 7.24
N VAL A 56 -11.88 2.40 6.28
CA VAL A 56 -10.78 3.29 5.92
C VAL A 56 -10.72 3.44 4.41
N VAL A 57 -10.41 4.63 3.92
CA VAL A 57 -10.17 4.91 2.50
C VAL A 57 -8.71 5.23 2.28
N GLN A 58 -8.12 4.57 1.31
CA GLN A 58 -6.69 4.59 1.05
C GLN A 58 -6.45 4.95 -0.40
N GLY A 59 -5.50 5.85 -0.64
CA GLY A 59 -5.18 6.36 -1.97
C GLY A 59 -4.08 5.54 -2.60
N THR A 60 -4.09 5.45 -3.92
CA THR A 60 -3.05 4.75 -4.67
C THR A 60 -2.68 5.53 -5.88
N ARG A 61 -1.37 5.63 -6.10
CA ARG A 61 -0.77 6.21 -7.28
C ARG A 61 0.23 5.22 -7.84
N VAL A 62 0.17 5.01 -9.15
CA VAL A 62 1.08 4.13 -9.86
C VAL A 62 1.74 4.92 -10.96
N LYS A 63 3.06 4.90 -10.98
CA LYS A 63 3.85 5.40 -12.11
C LYS A 63 4.28 4.19 -12.93
N TYR A 64 3.67 4.05 -14.11
CA TYR A 64 3.86 2.92 -15.02
C TYR A 64 4.84 3.28 -16.14
N TYR A 65 5.81 2.41 -16.39
CA TYR A 65 6.83 2.55 -17.43
C TYR A 65 6.61 1.42 -18.45
N PRO A 66 5.94 1.69 -19.60
CA PRO A 66 5.57 0.64 -20.56
C PRO A 66 6.74 -0.18 -21.11
N ASN A 67 7.94 0.41 -21.14
CA ASN A 67 9.17 -0.22 -21.62
C ASN A 67 10.13 -0.60 -20.48
N GLY A 68 9.69 -0.48 -19.23
CA GLY A 68 10.52 -0.59 -18.04
C GLY A 68 11.55 0.54 -17.90
N LEU A 69 12.10 0.69 -16.70
CA LEU A 69 13.26 1.53 -16.43
C LEU A 69 14.54 0.84 -16.94
N PHE A 70 15.32 1.54 -17.78
CA PHE A 70 16.48 1.04 -18.52
C PHE A 70 17.62 0.42 -17.67
N ALA A 71 17.59 0.57 -16.35
CA ALA A 71 18.61 0.01 -15.44
C ALA A 71 18.08 -1.06 -14.47
N THR A 72 16.78 -1.06 -14.16
CA THR A 72 16.20 -1.92 -13.12
C THR A 72 15.17 -2.90 -13.67
N GLY A 73 14.68 -2.70 -14.89
CA GLY A 73 13.53 -3.45 -15.43
C GLY A 73 12.22 -3.15 -14.69
N THR A 74 12.19 -2.15 -13.81
CA THR A 74 10.99 -1.79 -13.05
C THR A 74 9.94 -1.22 -14.00
N GLU A 75 8.81 -1.91 -14.12
CA GLU A 75 7.69 -1.49 -14.97
C GLU A 75 6.68 -0.60 -14.22
N SER A 76 6.69 -0.60 -12.89
CA SER A 76 5.76 0.20 -12.10
C SER A 76 6.33 0.55 -10.73
N GLU A 77 6.24 1.80 -10.35
CA GLU A 77 6.42 2.29 -8.97
C GLU A 77 5.05 2.55 -8.35
N TRP A 78 4.86 2.10 -7.11
CA TRP A 78 3.61 2.21 -6.39
C TRP A 78 3.75 3.21 -5.24
N THR A 79 2.72 4.01 -5.03
CA THR A 79 2.62 4.90 -3.87
C THR A 79 1.24 4.71 -3.26
N LEU A 80 1.22 4.29 -2.01
CA LEU A 80 0.01 4.08 -1.23
C LEU A 80 -0.09 5.19 -0.20
N THR A 81 -1.24 5.83 -0.09
CA THR A 81 -1.49 6.90 0.89
C THR A 81 -2.68 6.53 1.76
N GLY A 82 -2.72 7.10 2.96
CA GLY A 82 -3.80 6.87 3.93
C GLY A 82 -3.33 6.11 5.17
N GLU A 83 -4.29 5.80 6.01
CA GLU A 83 -4.09 5.15 7.30
C GLU A 83 -4.30 3.62 7.21
N ALA A 84 -3.71 2.90 8.15
CA ALA A 84 -4.09 1.51 8.42
C ALA A 84 -5.56 1.45 8.84
N LEU A 85 -6.19 0.30 8.60
CA LEU A 85 -7.55 0.06 9.08
C LEU A 85 -7.53 -0.06 10.60
N LEU A 86 -8.36 0.72 11.30
CA LEU A 86 -8.49 0.71 12.76
C LEU A 86 -9.88 0.21 13.15
N VAL A 87 -9.97 -0.93 13.82
CA VAL A 87 -11.21 -1.42 14.43
C VAL A 87 -11.16 -1.15 15.93
N ASP A 88 -12.12 -0.38 16.43
CA ASP A 88 -12.33 -0.17 17.86
C ASP A 88 -13.17 -1.30 18.44
N LEU A 89 -12.56 -2.13 19.28
CA LEU A 89 -13.21 -3.28 19.89
C LEU A 89 -13.94 -2.94 21.20
N GLY A 90 -13.92 -1.66 21.60
CA GLY A 90 -14.57 -1.16 22.80
C GLY A 90 -13.89 -1.58 24.10
N GLU A 91 -14.62 -1.37 25.20
CA GLU A 91 -14.16 -1.55 26.60
C GLU A 91 -14.79 -2.77 27.28
N ALA A 92 -15.36 -3.67 26.47
CA ALA A 92 -16.10 -4.87 26.86
C ALA A 92 -15.59 -5.64 28.08
N LEU A 93 -14.27 -5.79 28.19
CA LEU A 93 -13.59 -6.65 29.15
C LEU A 93 -12.39 -5.95 29.82
N GLY A 94 -12.34 -4.61 29.80
CA GLY A 94 -11.23 -3.84 30.36
C GLY A 94 -10.92 -2.55 29.59
N PRO A 95 -9.66 -2.08 29.54
CA PRO A 95 -9.30 -0.87 28.81
C PRO A 95 -9.65 -1.00 27.33
N ARG A 96 -9.90 0.13 26.66
CA ARG A 96 -10.30 0.17 25.25
C ARG A 96 -9.28 -0.55 24.38
N ARG A 97 -9.74 -1.52 23.58
CA ARG A 97 -8.89 -2.35 22.74
C ARG A 97 -9.07 -2.00 21.27
N TYR A 98 -7.97 -2.06 20.53
CA TYR A 98 -7.97 -1.80 19.10
C TYR A 98 -7.40 -3.00 18.34
N LEU A 99 -7.83 -3.11 17.09
CA LEU A 99 -7.30 -4.06 16.12
C LEU A 99 -6.92 -3.28 14.86
N PHE A 100 -5.65 -3.40 14.46
CA PHE A 100 -5.09 -2.67 13.33
C PHE A 100 -4.83 -3.62 12.17
N GLY A 101 -5.46 -3.34 11.02
CA GLY A 101 -5.20 -4.02 9.76
C GLY A 101 -4.07 -3.33 9.01
N LEU A 102 -2.87 -3.86 9.14
CA LEU A 102 -1.66 -3.29 8.55
C LEU A 102 -1.45 -3.75 7.12
N TYR A 103 -0.72 -2.93 6.39
CA TYR A 103 -0.26 -3.27 5.06
C TYR A 103 0.96 -4.18 5.10
N ALA A 104 0.90 -5.29 4.37
CA ALA A 104 2.07 -6.12 4.11
C ALA A 104 2.36 -6.22 2.61
N GLY A 105 3.28 -5.36 2.15
CA GLY A 105 4.05 -5.57 0.93
C GLY A 105 3.25 -5.74 -0.37
N THR A 106 3.58 -6.79 -1.12
CA THR A 106 3.19 -7.00 -2.53
C THR A 106 1.73 -7.41 -2.73
N ALA A 107 0.99 -7.69 -1.65
CA ALA A 107 -0.44 -8.02 -1.70
C ALA A 107 -1.29 -6.93 -2.39
N TYR A 108 -0.77 -5.71 -2.47
CA TYR A 108 -1.40 -4.59 -3.16
C TYR A 108 -1.39 -4.71 -4.70
N ALA A 109 -0.36 -5.34 -5.26
CA ALA A 109 -0.15 -5.48 -6.70
C ALA A 109 -0.83 -6.73 -7.30
N ALA A 110 -1.40 -7.58 -6.45
CA ALA A 110 -2.13 -8.76 -6.89
C ALA A 110 -3.39 -8.33 -7.67
N PRO A 111 -3.61 -8.87 -8.89
CA PRO A 111 -4.83 -8.60 -9.64
C PRO A 111 -6.06 -9.08 -8.87
N ASP A 112 -7.10 -8.25 -8.85
CA ASP A 112 -8.42 -8.66 -8.41
C ASP A 112 -8.98 -9.76 -9.32
N PRO A 113 -9.89 -10.62 -8.84
CA PRO A 113 -10.47 -11.68 -9.65
C PRO A 113 -11.04 -11.20 -10.99
N GLY A 114 -11.66 -10.01 -11.02
CA GLY A 114 -12.21 -9.37 -12.22
C GLY A 114 -11.16 -8.72 -13.15
N GLU A 115 -9.88 -8.78 -12.79
CA GLU A 115 -8.76 -8.25 -13.58
C GLU A 115 -7.92 -9.37 -14.22
N LYS A 116 -8.31 -10.63 -14.04
CA LYS A 116 -7.65 -11.78 -14.68
C LYS A 116 -7.69 -11.61 -16.19
N GLY A 117 -6.51 -11.70 -16.81
CA GLY A 117 -6.34 -11.54 -18.26
C GLY A 117 -6.07 -10.11 -18.72
N LEU A 118 -6.21 -9.10 -17.85
CA LEU A 118 -5.82 -7.73 -18.17
C LEU A 118 -4.31 -7.54 -18.04
N THR A 119 -3.73 -6.79 -18.96
CA THR A 119 -2.37 -6.25 -18.82
C THR A 119 -2.29 -5.29 -17.62
N LYS A 120 -1.08 -5.00 -17.13
CA LYS A 120 -0.87 -4.01 -16.05
C LYS A 120 -1.49 -2.66 -16.42
N ARG A 121 -1.26 -2.21 -17.65
CA ARG A 121 -1.77 -0.94 -18.18
C ARG A 121 -3.30 -0.90 -18.17
N GLU A 122 -3.96 -1.92 -18.72
CA GLU A 122 -5.43 -1.99 -18.76
C GLU A 122 -6.02 -2.02 -17.35
N ARG A 123 -5.38 -2.74 -16.42
CA ARG A 123 -5.78 -2.73 -15.01
C ARG A 123 -5.69 -1.34 -14.40
N PHE A 124 -4.59 -0.64 -14.58
CA PHE A 124 -4.42 0.71 -14.00
C PHE A 124 -5.39 1.71 -14.62
N GLN A 125 -5.60 1.63 -15.94
CA GLN A 125 -6.59 2.44 -16.64
C GLN A 125 -8.00 2.18 -16.12
N ARG A 126 -8.40 0.91 -16.01
CA ARG A 126 -9.71 0.51 -15.47
C ARG A 126 -9.90 1.06 -14.06
N ASN A 127 -8.94 0.82 -13.18
CA ASN A 127 -9.07 1.23 -11.77
C ASN A 127 -9.10 2.74 -11.60
N ALA A 128 -8.31 3.48 -12.38
CA ALA A 128 -8.35 4.94 -12.39
C ALA A 128 -9.65 5.52 -12.99
N ALA A 129 -10.34 4.77 -13.85
CA ALA A 129 -11.60 5.19 -14.45
C ALA A 129 -12.84 4.85 -13.59
N LEU A 130 -12.71 3.96 -12.61
CA LEU A 130 -13.81 3.57 -11.73
C LEU A 130 -14.03 4.62 -10.64
N ALA A 131 -15.23 5.20 -10.62
CA ALA A 131 -15.67 6.06 -9.52
C ALA A 131 -16.19 5.23 -8.33
N ASP A 132 -16.85 4.11 -8.60
CA ASP A 132 -17.30 3.14 -7.60
C ASP A 132 -17.25 1.73 -8.19
N GLY A 133 -16.44 0.87 -7.61
CA GLY A 133 -16.29 -0.53 -8.04
C GLY A 133 -17.19 -1.46 -7.23
N GLU A 134 -17.29 -2.73 -7.64
CA GLU A 134 -17.94 -3.75 -6.81
C GLU A 134 -17.07 -4.08 -5.57
N PRO A 135 -17.66 -4.24 -4.37
CA PRO A 135 -16.94 -4.71 -3.19
C PRO A 135 -16.44 -6.14 -3.38
N LEU A 136 -15.14 -6.34 -3.15
CA LEU A 136 -14.48 -7.63 -3.22
C LEU A 136 -14.10 -8.09 -1.81
N GLU A 137 -14.31 -9.36 -1.51
CA GLU A 137 -13.78 -9.93 -0.28
C GLU A 137 -12.26 -10.03 -0.34
N ILE A 138 -11.61 -9.60 0.74
CA ILE A 138 -10.15 -9.62 0.86
C ILE A 138 -9.73 -10.25 2.19
N ARG A 139 -8.44 -10.54 2.30
CA ARG A 139 -7.81 -10.85 3.59
C ARG A 139 -6.60 -9.96 3.74
N LEU A 140 -6.63 -9.06 4.72
CA LEU A 140 -5.44 -8.31 5.08
C LEU A 140 -4.39 -9.27 5.63
N ALA A 141 -3.16 -9.05 5.20
CA ALA A 141 -2.06 -9.99 5.44
C ALA A 141 -1.43 -9.86 6.83
N LEU A 142 -1.66 -8.74 7.54
CA LEU A 142 -1.12 -8.52 8.87
C LEU A 142 -2.11 -7.78 9.74
N TRP A 143 -2.47 -8.40 10.86
CA TRP A 143 -3.30 -7.80 11.90
C TRP A 143 -2.49 -7.72 13.19
N VAL A 144 -2.58 -6.59 13.87
CA VAL A 144 -1.90 -6.38 15.15
C VAL A 144 -2.83 -5.75 16.17
N GLY A 145 -2.56 -6.04 17.44
CA GLY A 145 -3.13 -5.36 18.59
C GLY A 145 -2.03 -4.78 19.47
N PHE A 146 -2.42 -4.06 20.51
CA PHE A 146 -1.54 -3.61 21.58
C PHE A 146 -2.12 -4.09 22.90
N ALA A 147 -1.30 -4.69 23.75
CA ALA A 147 -1.75 -5.10 25.08
C ALA A 147 -2.04 -3.88 25.96
N ASP A 148 -1.26 -2.81 25.78
CA ASP A 148 -1.56 -1.45 26.23
C ASP A 148 -1.36 -0.48 25.07
N VAL A 149 -2.43 0.18 24.64
CA VAL A 149 -2.37 1.14 23.53
C VAL A 149 -1.43 2.32 23.79
N ASN A 150 -1.08 2.60 25.06
CA ASN A 150 -0.15 3.65 25.44
C ASN A 150 1.31 3.17 25.49
N ASP A 151 1.54 1.86 25.41
CA ASP A 151 2.87 1.26 25.36
C ASP A 151 3.17 0.76 23.92
N PRO A 152 4.07 1.45 23.18
CA PRO A 152 4.41 1.06 21.82
C PRO A 152 4.97 -0.35 21.70
N ASP A 153 5.69 -0.84 22.71
CA ASP A 153 6.38 -2.13 22.66
C ASP A 153 5.44 -3.29 23.06
N SER A 154 4.19 -2.99 23.40
CA SER A 154 3.14 -3.97 23.72
C SER A 154 2.43 -4.54 22.48
N VAL A 155 2.94 -4.25 21.28
CA VAL A 155 2.36 -4.72 20.02
C VAL A 155 2.43 -6.24 19.92
N PHE A 156 1.34 -6.87 19.45
CA PHE A 156 1.28 -8.32 19.28
C PHE A 156 0.53 -8.72 18.01
N HIS A 157 0.84 -9.91 17.49
CA HIS A 157 0.22 -10.43 16.28
C HIS A 157 -1.19 -10.95 16.58
N VAL A 158 -2.15 -10.64 15.71
CA VAL A 158 -3.53 -11.13 15.80
C VAL A 158 -3.82 -12.05 14.63
N ASP A 159 -4.28 -13.27 14.92
CA ASP A 159 -4.81 -14.16 13.88
C ASP A 159 -6.26 -13.78 13.54
N ALA A 160 -6.49 -13.23 12.35
CA ALA A 160 -7.82 -12.86 11.89
C ALA A 160 -8.78 -14.06 11.74
N ALA A 161 -8.27 -15.29 11.59
CA ALA A 161 -9.08 -16.50 11.58
C ALA A 161 -9.52 -16.92 13.00
N ASN A 162 -8.85 -16.43 14.04
CA ASN A 162 -9.12 -16.76 15.43
C ASN A 162 -8.90 -15.56 16.37
N LEU A 163 -9.70 -14.50 16.21
CA LEU A 163 -9.63 -13.32 17.09
C LEU A 163 -9.84 -13.66 18.57
N ALA A 164 -10.60 -14.73 18.85
CA ALA A 164 -10.88 -15.14 20.22
C ALA A 164 -9.62 -15.56 21.00
N ALA A 165 -8.59 -16.05 20.33
CA ALA A 165 -7.30 -16.36 20.96
C ALA A 165 -6.60 -15.12 21.54
N SER A 166 -6.83 -13.94 20.95
CA SER A 166 -6.23 -12.68 21.37
C SER A 166 -7.14 -11.84 22.27
N TYR A 167 -8.44 -11.80 21.96
CA TYR A 167 -9.38 -10.86 22.58
C TYR A 167 -10.42 -11.51 23.50
N GLY A 168 -10.50 -12.85 23.51
CA GLY A 168 -11.44 -13.63 24.31
C GLY A 168 -12.66 -14.11 23.52
N GLU A 169 -13.51 -14.91 24.17
CA GLU A 169 -14.73 -15.44 23.58
C GLU A 169 -15.66 -14.32 23.07
N GLY A 170 -16.38 -14.57 21.97
CA GLY A 170 -17.28 -13.60 21.34
C GLY A 170 -16.63 -12.68 20.30
N TYR A 171 -15.29 -12.68 20.19
CA TYR A 171 -14.58 -11.96 19.14
C TYR A 171 -14.37 -12.83 17.89
N ARG A 172 -14.85 -12.36 16.73
CA ARG A 172 -14.57 -13.00 15.42
C ARG A 172 -14.59 -12.01 14.27
N MET A 173 -13.73 -12.22 13.28
CA MET A 173 -13.81 -11.50 12.02
C MET A 173 -15.01 -12.02 11.23
N ILE A 174 -15.98 -11.15 10.92
CA ILE A 174 -17.15 -11.50 10.11
C ILE A 174 -16.79 -11.36 8.63
N ARG A 175 -16.28 -10.18 8.24
CA ARG A 175 -16.05 -9.87 6.84
C ARG A 175 -14.96 -8.82 6.69
N GLN A 176 -14.24 -8.89 5.57
CA GLN A 176 -13.34 -7.85 5.09
C GLN A 176 -13.64 -7.60 3.62
N THR A 177 -13.85 -6.35 3.22
CA THR A 177 -14.04 -5.98 1.82
C THR A 177 -13.13 -4.86 1.40
N ARG A 178 -12.90 -4.80 0.09
CA ARG A 178 -12.20 -3.73 -0.60
C ARG A 178 -12.99 -3.30 -1.82
N GLN A 179 -13.10 -2.01 -2.03
CA GLN A 179 -13.88 -1.43 -3.11
C GLN A 179 -13.14 -0.21 -3.67
N ILE A 180 -13.09 -0.03 -4.99
CA ILE A 180 -12.63 1.24 -5.56
C ILE A 180 -13.70 2.29 -5.28
N THR A 181 -13.30 3.49 -4.86
CA THR A 181 -14.23 4.55 -4.47
C THR A 181 -13.71 5.94 -4.88
N ALA A 182 -14.62 6.90 -4.99
CA ALA A 182 -14.32 8.32 -5.12
C ALA A 182 -14.20 9.04 -3.77
N ASP A 183 -14.47 8.36 -2.65
CA ASP A 183 -14.35 8.94 -1.31
C ASP A 183 -12.93 9.48 -1.06
N PRO A 184 -12.79 10.55 -0.26
CA PRO A 184 -11.48 11.06 0.13
C PRO A 184 -10.72 10.06 1.00
N VAL A 185 -9.39 10.09 0.89
CA VAL A 185 -8.49 9.29 1.76
C VAL A 185 -8.75 9.64 3.23
N THR A 186 -8.88 8.61 4.05
CA THR A 186 -9.07 8.74 5.50
C THR A 186 -7.79 9.22 6.16
N SER A 187 -7.96 10.10 7.16
CA SER A 187 -6.85 10.63 7.95
C SER A 187 -7.32 10.99 9.36
N GLY A 188 -6.42 10.86 10.33
CA GLY A 188 -6.61 11.28 11.72
C GLY A 188 -7.04 10.17 12.68
N GLN A 189 -7.52 9.02 12.20
CA GLN A 189 -8.00 7.94 13.08
C GLN A 189 -6.85 7.28 13.85
N ILE A 190 -5.74 7.02 13.17
CA ILE A 190 -4.56 6.39 13.77
C ILE A 190 -3.90 7.35 14.75
N ARG A 191 -3.87 8.65 14.44
CA ARG A 191 -3.32 9.67 15.36
C ARG A 191 -4.14 9.82 16.63
N ALA A 192 -5.45 9.64 16.53
CA ALA A 192 -6.33 9.65 17.69
C ALA A 192 -6.11 8.41 18.58
N ALA A 193 -5.89 7.23 17.98
CA ALA A 193 -5.66 6.00 18.73
C ALA A 193 -4.23 5.86 19.27
N LEU A 194 -3.23 6.28 18.51
CA LEU A 194 -1.79 6.13 18.79
C LEU A 194 -1.08 7.50 18.78
N PRO A 195 -1.31 8.37 19.78
CA PRO A 195 -0.76 9.73 19.79
C PRO A 195 0.78 9.77 19.83
N TRP A 196 1.41 8.72 20.38
CA TRP A 196 2.86 8.58 20.49
C TRP A 196 3.54 8.15 19.17
N LEU A 197 2.79 7.72 18.15
CA LEU A 197 3.37 7.12 16.93
C LEU A 197 4.34 8.08 16.21
N ARG A 198 4.08 9.39 16.26
CA ARG A 198 4.96 10.41 15.65
C ARG A 198 6.29 10.55 16.37
N SER A 199 6.26 10.53 17.70
CA SER A 199 7.44 10.70 18.56
C SER A 199 8.23 9.41 18.79
N LEU A 200 7.74 8.26 18.33
CA LEU A 200 8.44 6.98 18.52
C LEU A 200 9.83 7.02 17.85
N GLU A 201 10.90 6.82 18.61
CA GLU A 201 12.27 6.99 18.08
C GLU A 201 12.83 5.70 17.47
N HIS A 202 12.19 4.56 17.75
CA HIS A 202 12.60 3.24 17.30
C HIS A 202 11.53 2.57 16.43
N GLU A 203 11.90 1.43 15.84
CA GLU A 203 10.95 0.59 15.10
C GLU A 203 10.28 -0.40 16.05
N LEU A 204 8.98 -0.64 15.86
CA LEU A 204 8.26 -1.62 16.67
C LEU A 204 8.65 -3.03 16.23
N LYS A 205 8.77 -3.94 17.19
CA LYS A 205 9.09 -5.34 16.91
C LYS A 205 7.86 -6.19 17.13
N LEU A 206 7.45 -6.90 16.08
CA LEU A 206 6.35 -7.84 16.13
C LEU A 206 6.89 -9.26 16.09
N GLU A 207 6.60 -10.06 17.11
CA GLU A 207 6.85 -11.50 17.07
C GLU A 207 5.69 -12.21 16.35
N LEU A 208 6.01 -13.01 15.35
CA LEU A 208 5.07 -13.83 14.59
C LEU A 208 4.98 -15.24 15.20
N PRO A 209 3.91 -16.01 14.91
CA PRO A 209 3.71 -17.34 15.51
C PRO A 209 4.82 -18.38 15.23
N ASP A 210 5.61 -18.17 14.18
CA ASP A 210 6.76 -19.00 13.80
C ASP A 210 8.07 -18.58 14.50
N GLY A 211 8.01 -17.59 15.40
CA GLY A 211 9.16 -17.02 16.09
C GLY A 211 9.92 -15.98 15.25
N LEU A 212 9.44 -15.65 14.04
CA LEU A 212 10.05 -14.61 13.22
C LEU A 212 9.73 -13.23 13.82
N ILE A 213 10.77 -12.43 14.01
CA ILE A 213 10.61 -11.03 14.40
C ILE A 213 10.49 -10.18 13.14
N ARG A 214 9.38 -9.47 13.02
CA ARG A 214 9.11 -8.50 11.97
C ARG A 214 9.18 -7.09 12.53
N THR A 215 10.00 -6.27 11.90
CA THR A 215 10.02 -4.83 12.14
C THR A 215 8.78 -4.16 11.53
N LEU A 216 8.02 -3.42 12.34
CA LEU A 216 6.93 -2.57 11.87
C LEU A 216 7.39 -1.12 11.79
N GLN A 217 7.27 -0.56 10.59
CA GLN A 217 7.57 0.84 10.35
C GLN A 217 6.32 1.69 10.66
N LYS A 218 6.53 2.93 11.12
CA LYS A 218 5.44 3.89 11.35
C LYS A 218 4.52 4.07 10.13
N SER A 219 5.10 4.02 8.92
CA SER A 219 4.38 4.12 7.64
C SER A 219 3.42 2.94 7.40
N MET A 220 3.54 1.84 8.13
CA MET A 220 2.55 0.76 8.09
C MET A 220 1.25 1.13 8.79
N PHE A 221 1.27 2.14 9.68
CA PHE A 221 0.13 2.64 10.45
C PHE A 221 -0.40 3.98 9.90
N ASP A 222 0.48 4.96 9.69
CA ASP A 222 0.11 6.31 9.26
C ASP A 222 0.96 6.75 8.06
N THR A 223 0.31 6.88 6.90
CA THR A 223 0.77 7.61 5.70
C THR A 223 1.87 6.93 4.83
N GLU A 224 2.22 7.65 3.76
CA GLU A 224 2.62 7.26 2.41
C GLU A 224 3.71 6.18 2.32
N ILE A 225 3.35 5.01 1.78
CA ILE A 225 4.29 3.93 1.42
C ILE A 225 4.59 4.07 -0.07
N SER A 226 5.79 4.53 -0.42
CA SER A 226 6.34 4.38 -1.78
C SER A 226 7.12 3.06 -1.89
N LYS A 227 6.92 2.33 -2.98
CA LYS A 227 7.63 1.09 -3.33
C LYS A 227 8.01 1.03 -4.79
#